data_AF-A0A972AQQ8-F1
#
_entry.id   AF-A0A972AQQ8-F1
#
_cell.length_a   1.000
_cell.length_b   1.000
_cell.length_c   1.000
_cell.angle_alpha   90.00
_cell.angle_beta   90.00
_cell.angle_gamma   90.00
#
_symmetry.space_group_name_H-M   'P 1'
#
loop_
_entity.id
_entity.type
_entity.pdbx_description
1 polymer ?
#
loop_
_entity_poly.entity_id
_entity_poly.type
_entity_poly.pdbx_seq_one_letter_code
_entity_poly.pdbx_strand_id
1 'polypeptide(L)'
;MATEVTNYQCPSCTGPLHFSSDSGNLACDYCGESFDVATIELLYAGKDQAAANAAGDPEWDFTMEGWSEEEAAHMRAYNCPSCGAQIICDDTTAATSCPYCNNPTVVPGQFTGMLRPDFVIPFKMDKEAAKAALKKHYKGKKLLPKSFSAENEISELRGIYVPFWLFDGRSDADIQYRATKEDTYT
;
A
#
# COMPACT_ATOMS: atom_id res chain seq x y z
N MET A 1 9.26 10.06 -1.93
CA MET A 1 8.37 9.00 -1.42
C MET A 1 7.87 8.19 -2.61
N ALA A 2 8.26 6.93 -2.66
CA ALA A 2 8.02 6.01 -3.77
C ALA A 2 6.58 6.09 -4.33
N THR A 3 6.48 6.18 -5.64
CA THR A 3 5.24 6.33 -6.43
C THR A 3 4.64 4.96 -6.79
N GLU A 4 5.33 3.89 -6.44
CA GLU A 4 4.99 2.51 -6.73
C GLU A 4 5.19 1.68 -5.45
N VAL A 5 4.47 0.56 -5.33
CA VAL A 5 4.78 -0.45 -4.31
C VAL A 5 6.06 -1.15 -4.77
N THR A 6 7.20 -0.49 -4.58
CA THR A 6 8.50 -1.02 -4.98
C THR A 6 8.91 -2.05 -3.93
N ASN A 7 8.88 -3.33 -4.29
CA ASN A 7 9.46 -4.38 -3.48
C ASN A 7 10.98 -4.25 -3.55
N TYR A 8 11.57 -3.64 -2.53
CA TYR A 8 13.01 -3.41 -2.48
C TYR A 8 13.76 -4.74 -2.30
N GLN A 9 14.64 -5.05 -3.25
CA GLN A 9 15.53 -6.21 -3.13
C GLN A 9 16.79 -5.79 -2.36
N CYS A 10 17.21 -6.65 -1.44
CA CYS A 10 18.44 -6.48 -0.67
C CYS A 10 19.65 -6.36 -1.61
N PRO A 11 20.48 -5.30 -1.53
CA PRO A 11 21.66 -5.15 -2.37
C PRO A 11 22.70 -6.28 -2.22
N SER A 12 22.73 -6.91 -1.04
CA SER A 12 23.71 -7.95 -0.69
C SER A 12 23.31 -9.36 -1.16
N CYS A 13 22.03 -9.73 -1.09
CA CYS A 13 21.57 -11.10 -1.36
C CYS A 13 20.35 -11.20 -2.28
N THR A 14 19.86 -10.07 -2.80
CA THR A 14 18.69 -9.98 -3.70
C THR A 14 17.38 -10.51 -3.07
N GLY A 15 17.38 -10.78 -1.76
CA GLY A 15 16.18 -11.19 -1.02
C GLY A 15 15.19 -10.03 -0.83
N PRO A 16 13.90 -10.31 -0.63
CA PRO A 16 12.91 -9.28 -0.30
C PRO A 16 13.25 -8.62 1.05
N LEU A 17 13.11 -7.30 1.11
CA LEU A 17 13.24 -6.53 2.35
C LEU A 17 11.86 -6.29 2.98
N HIS A 18 11.75 -6.48 4.29
CA HIS A 18 10.55 -6.15 5.06
C HIS A 18 10.80 -4.94 5.97
N PHE A 19 9.78 -4.12 6.21
CA PHE A 19 9.90 -3.01 7.16
C PHE A 19 9.77 -3.51 8.59
N SER A 20 10.77 -3.24 9.44
CA SER A 20 10.74 -3.57 10.86
C SER A 20 10.29 -2.35 11.68
N SER A 21 9.23 -2.52 12.47
CA SER A 21 8.68 -1.45 13.33
C SER A 21 9.60 -1.05 14.47
N ASP A 22 10.50 -1.93 14.90
CA ASP A 22 11.38 -1.71 16.05
C ASP A 22 12.57 -0.81 15.71
N SER A 23 13.12 -0.99 14.50
CA SER A 23 14.28 -0.22 14.02
C SER A 23 13.90 0.93 13.09
N GLY A 24 12.70 0.93 12.53
CA GLY A 24 12.30 1.88 11.47
C GLY A 24 13.01 1.66 10.14
N ASN A 25 13.70 0.52 10.00
CA ASN A 25 14.56 0.17 8.86
C ASN A 25 14.00 -1.02 8.08
N LEU A 26 14.49 -1.18 6.84
CA LEU A 26 14.22 -2.34 6.00
C LEU A 26 15.19 -3.46 6.37
N ALA A 27 14.67 -4.59 6.87
CA ALA A 27 15.45 -5.75 7.27
C ALA A 27 15.33 -6.88 6.25
N CYS A 28 16.43 -7.61 6.02
CA CYS A 28 16.44 -8.81 5.18
C CYS A 28 16.45 -10.08 6.04
N ASP A 29 15.46 -10.96 5.86
CA ASP A 29 15.38 -12.23 6.58
C ASP A 29 16.43 -13.27 6.14
N TYR A 30 17.05 -13.06 4.97
CA TYR A 30 18.01 -14.00 4.40
C TYR A 30 19.45 -13.72 4.80
N CYS A 31 19.88 -12.45 4.77
CA CYS A 31 21.24 -12.06 5.14
C CYS A 31 21.34 -11.36 6.50
N GLY A 32 20.20 -10.97 7.11
CA GLY A 32 20.17 -10.29 8.42
C GLY A 32 20.62 -8.83 8.39
N GLU A 33 20.97 -8.27 7.23
CA GLU A 33 21.31 -6.86 7.12
C GLU A 33 20.07 -5.97 7.25
N SER A 34 20.27 -4.80 7.86
CA SER A 34 19.25 -3.76 7.99
C SER A 34 19.71 -2.51 7.25
N PHE A 35 18.82 -1.93 6.47
CA PHE A 35 19.07 -0.76 5.64
C PHE A 35 18.12 0.36 6.00
N ASP A 36 18.64 1.59 6.03
CA ASP A 36 17.81 2.78 6.17
C ASP A 36 16.95 2.98 4.92
N VAL A 37 15.69 3.37 5.13
CA VAL A 37 14.70 3.55 4.06
C VAL A 37 15.18 4.58 3.03
N ALA A 38 15.79 5.68 3.47
CA ALA A 38 16.26 6.73 2.56
C ALA A 38 17.42 6.25 1.68
N THR A 39 18.28 5.36 2.20
CA THR A 39 19.41 4.82 1.44
C THR A 39 18.93 3.88 0.32
N ILE A 40 17.94 3.04 0.62
CA ILE A 40 17.34 2.14 -0.37
C ILE A 40 16.52 2.93 -1.40
N GLU A 41 15.75 3.94 -0.97
CA GLU A 41 15.02 4.82 -1.89
C GLU A 41 15.97 5.53 -2.87
N LEU A 42 17.14 5.99 -2.43
CA LEU A 42 18.14 6.61 -3.33
C LEU A 42 18.74 5.61 -4.34
N LEU A 43 19.00 4.38 -3.91
CA LEU A 43 19.52 3.33 -4.79
C LEU A 43 18.50 2.88 -5.84
N TYR A 44 17.20 2.88 -5.48
CA TYR A 44 16.13 2.43 -6.36
C TYR A 44 15.47 3.56 -7.16
N ALA A 45 15.58 4.83 -6.75
CA ALA A 45 15.07 5.97 -7.51
C ALA A 45 15.65 6.03 -8.95
N GLY A 46 16.90 5.60 -9.15
CA GLY A 46 17.51 5.51 -10.48
C GLY A 46 17.00 4.34 -11.33
N LYS A 47 16.52 3.26 -10.70
CA LYS A 47 15.93 2.10 -11.39
C LYS A 47 14.46 2.33 -11.72
N ASP A 48 13.73 2.99 -10.84
CA ASP A 48 12.32 3.35 -11.02
C ASP A 48 12.14 4.33 -12.19
N GLN A 49 13.08 5.27 -12.41
CA GLN A 49 13.06 6.13 -13.60
C GLN A 49 13.29 5.37 -14.91
N ALA A 50 14.10 4.31 -14.90
CA ALA A 50 14.31 3.47 -16.09
C ALA A 50 13.08 2.59 -16.38
N ALA A 51 12.41 2.09 -15.34
CA ALA A 51 11.16 1.34 -15.46
C ALA A 51 9.98 2.24 -15.90
N ALA A 52 9.87 3.45 -15.37
CA ALA A 52 8.86 4.43 -15.76
C ALA A 52 9.02 4.91 -17.20
N ASN A 53 10.25 5.06 -17.69
CA ASN A 53 10.51 5.38 -19.11
C ASN A 53 10.29 4.18 -20.05
N ALA A 54 10.33 2.95 -19.52
CA ALA A 54 9.94 1.73 -20.24
C ALA A 54 8.43 1.44 -20.15
N ALA A 55 7.68 2.20 -19.36
CA ALA A 55 6.22 2.20 -19.32
C ALA A 55 5.60 3.03 -20.47
N GLY A 56 6.28 3.09 -21.62
CA GLY A 56 5.58 3.31 -22.87
C GLY A 56 4.67 2.11 -23.10
N ASP A 57 3.41 2.37 -23.43
CA ASP A 57 2.41 1.35 -23.76
C ASP A 57 3.05 0.34 -24.74
N PRO A 58 3.42 -0.87 -24.29
CA PRO A 58 4.01 -1.82 -25.20
C PRO A 58 2.88 -2.25 -26.13
N GLU A 59 2.91 -1.80 -27.39
CA GLU A 59 2.02 -2.31 -28.45
C GLU A 59 2.27 -3.81 -28.60
N TRP A 60 1.59 -4.59 -27.78
CA TRP A 60 1.39 -6.01 -28.02
C TRP A 60 0.16 -6.13 -28.90
N ASP A 61 0.31 -6.76 -30.05
CA ASP A 61 -0.77 -6.92 -30.99
C ASP A 61 -1.78 -7.94 -30.45
N PHE A 62 -2.77 -7.45 -29.72
CA PHE A 62 -3.89 -8.24 -29.19
C PHE A 62 -4.86 -8.71 -30.29
N THR A 63 -4.62 -8.37 -31.57
CA THR A 63 -5.46 -8.85 -32.70
C THR A 63 -5.14 -10.28 -33.14
N MET A 64 -4.27 -10.99 -32.41
CA MET A 64 -3.94 -12.39 -32.68
C MET A 64 -5.13 -13.33 -32.37
N GLU A 65 -5.39 -14.26 -33.29
CA GLU A 65 -6.52 -15.20 -33.30
C GLU A 65 -6.84 -15.82 -31.93
N GLY A 66 -8.04 -15.52 -31.40
CA GLY A 66 -8.59 -16.20 -30.22
C GLY A 66 -9.36 -15.30 -29.24
N TRP A 67 -9.19 -13.98 -29.32
CA TRP A 67 -9.84 -13.01 -28.45
C TRP A 67 -10.84 -12.17 -29.25
N SER A 68 -12.01 -11.88 -28.67
CA SER A 68 -12.97 -10.96 -29.30
C SER A 68 -12.42 -9.52 -29.28
N GLU A 69 -12.89 -8.67 -30.19
CA GLU A 69 -12.51 -7.25 -30.24
C GLU A 69 -12.76 -6.53 -28.90
N GLU A 70 -13.80 -6.95 -28.17
CA GLU A 70 -14.13 -6.43 -26.85
C GLU A 70 -13.10 -6.87 -25.80
N GLU A 71 -12.70 -8.15 -25.79
CA GLU A 71 -11.71 -8.67 -24.84
C GLU A 71 -10.30 -8.10 -25.13
N ALA A 72 -9.94 -7.91 -26.40
CA ALA A 72 -8.68 -7.30 -26.79
C ALA A 72 -8.57 -5.84 -26.33
N ALA A 73 -9.68 -5.10 -26.29
CA ALA A 73 -9.70 -3.71 -25.85
C ALA A 73 -9.40 -3.53 -24.34
N HIS A 74 -9.72 -4.53 -23.53
CA HIS A 74 -9.53 -4.52 -22.08
C HIS A 74 -8.21 -5.14 -21.61
N MET A 75 -7.42 -5.76 -22.50
CA MET A 75 -6.10 -6.25 -22.15
C MET A 75 -5.03 -5.15 -22.15
N ARG A 76 -4.14 -5.20 -21.17
CA ARG A 76 -2.96 -4.34 -21.07
C ARG A 76 -1.72 -5.17 -20.81
N ALA A 77 -0.62 -4.79 -21.45
CA ALA A 77 0.68 -5.40 -21.21
C ALA A 77 1.51 -4.51 -20.25
N TYR A 78 2.03 -5.12 -19.19
CA TYR A 78 2.80 -4.43 -18.16
C TYR A 78 4.17 -5.08 -17.97
N ASN A 79 5.23 -4.29 -17.79
CA ASN A 79 6.58 -4.81 -17.55
C ASN A 79 6.87 -4.93 -16.05
N CYS A 80 7.22 -6.12 -15.57
CA CYS A 80 7.58 -6.35 -14.18
C CYS A 80 8.91 -5.65 -13.83
N PRO A 81 8.94 -4.72 -12.86
CA PRO A 81 10.13 -3.93 -12.53
C PRO A 81 11.25 -4.76 -11.88
N SER A 82 10.93 -5.96 -11.37
CA SER A 82 11.92 -6.86 -10.76
C SER A 82 12.61 -7.82 -11.73
N CYS A 83 11.91 -8.32 -12.76
CA CYS A 83 12.47 -9.32 -13.67
C CYS A 83 12.44 -8.92 -15.16
N GLY A 84 11.84 -7.78 -15.49
CA GLY A 84 11.71 -7.31 -16.87
C GLY A 84 10.66 -8.05 -17.70
N ALA A 85 9.95 -9.03 -17.12
CA ALA A 85 8.98 -9.85 -17.84
C ALA A 85 7.71 -9.05 -18.15
N GLN A 86 7.18 -9.22 -19.35
CA GLN A 86 5.91 -8.64 -19.76
C GLN A 86 4.77 -9.54 -19.25
N ILE A 87 3.86 -8.96 -18.46
CA ILE A 87 2.68 -9.60 -17.90
C ILE A 87 1.47 -9.01 -18.62
N ILE A 88 0.60 -9.87 -19.15
CA ILE A 88 -0.67 -9.47 -19.75
C ILE A 88 -1.73 -9.57 -18.66
N CYS A 89 -2.45 -8.48 -18.42
CA CYS A 89 -3.51 -8.41 -17.41
C CYS A 89 -4.73 -7.68 -17.98
N ASP A 90 -5.90 -7.98 -17.41
CA ASP A 90 -7.13 -7.26 -17.66
C ASP A 90 -7.10 -5.86 -17.02
N ASP A 91 -7.85 -4.93 -17.57
CA ASP A 91 -7.94 -3.53 -17.12
C ASP A 91 -8.55 -3.37 -15.73
N THR A 92 -9.15 -4.41 -15.16
CA THR A 92 -9.68 -4.46 -13.78
C THR A 92 -8.66 -4.97 -12.76
N THR A 93 -7.51 -5.49 -13.19
CA THR A 93 -6.53 -6.15 -12.33
C THR A 93 -5.60 -5.16 -11.64
N ALA A 94 -5.92 -4.74 -10.41
CA ALA A 94 -5.17 -3.71 -9.67
C ALA A 94 -3.87 -4.19 -9.01
N ALA A 95 -3.81 -5.45 -8.59
CA ALA A 95 -2.64 -6.04 -7.95
C ALA A 95 -2.51 -7.51 -8.36
N THR A 96 -1.34 -7.91 -8.85
CA THR A 96 -1.06 -9.29 -9.23
C THR A 96 0.39 -9.66 -8.92
N SER A 97 0.63 -10.90 -8.50
CA SER A 97 1.98 -11.44 -8.37
C SER A 97 2.52 -11.83 -9.74
N CYS A 98 3.73 -11.36 -10.08
CA CYS A 98 4.40 -11.76 -11.32
C CYS A 98 4.56 -13.29 -11.37
N PRO A 99 4.05 -13.99 -12.40
CA PRO A 99 4.14 -15.45 -12.48
C PRO A 99 5.58 -15.96 -12.63
N TYR A 100 6.51 -15.09 -13.04
CA TYR A 100 7.91 -15.46 -13.26
C TYR A 100 8.78 -15.36 -12.01
N CYS A 101 8.62 -14.29 -11.22
CA CYS A 101 9.49 -14.02 -10.07
C CYS A 101 8.72 -13.86 -8.75
N ASN A 102 7.41 -14.14 -8.77
CA ASN A 102 6.49 -14.01 -7.65
C ASN A 102 6.50 -12.63 -6.97
N ASN A 103 6.90 -11.58 -7.70
CA ASN A 103 6.92 -10.23 -7.17
C ASN A 103 5.50 -9.66 -7.11
N PRO A 104 4.96 -9.30 -5.92
CA PRO A 104 3.68 -8.61 -5.84
C PRO A 104 3.83 -7.25 -6.52
N THR A 105 3.22 -7.11 -7.70
CA THR A 105 3.33 -5.88 -8.49
C THR A 105 1.96 -5.22 -8.62
N VAL A 106 1.93 -3.91 -8.38
CA VAL A 106 0.75 -3.07 -8.59
C VAL A 106 0.83 -2.51 -10.00
N VAL A 107 -0.24 -2.66 -10.79
CA VAL A 107 -0.25 -2.21 -12.19
C VAL A 107 -0.47 -0.69 -12.22
N PRO A 108 0.51 0.13 -12.62
CA PRO A 108 0.48 1.60 -12.42
C PRO A 108 -0.58 2.34 -13.24
N GLY A 109 -1.13 1.71 -14.29
CA GLY A 109 -2.09 2.34 -15.22
C GLY A 109 -3.48 2.61 -14.62
N GLN A 110 -3.86 1.94 -13.53
CA GLN A 110 -5.22 2.03 -12.98
C GLN A 110 -5.40 3.13 -11.91
N PHE A 111 -4.31 3.74 -11.41
CA PHE A 111 -4.37 4.72 -10.32
C PHE A 111 -4.25 6.18 -10.80
N THR A 112 -4.57 6.47 -12.05
CA THR A 112 -4.57 7.85 -12.55
C THR A 112 -5.73 8.64 -11.91
N GLY A 113 -5.42 9.75 -11.25
CA GLY A 113 -6.41 10.63 -10.62
C GLY A 113 -6.77 10.35 -9.16
N MET A 114 -6.22 9.31 -8.53
CA MET A 114 -6.33 9.19 -7.06
C MET A 114 -5.41 10.20 -6.37
N LEU A 115 -5.99 11.01 -5.49
CA LEU A 115 -5.21 11.90 -4.62
C LEU A 115 -4.31 11.05 -3.73
N ARG A 116 -3.00 11.22 -3.89
CA ARG A 116 -2.00 10.62 -3.01
C ARG A 116 -2.23 11.12 -1.58
N PRO A 117 -2.21 10.25 -0.56
CA PRO A 117 -2.27 10.71 0.83
C PRO A 117 -1.05 11.57 1.15
N ASP A 118 -1.27 12.72 1.79
CA ASP A 118 -0.19 13.63 2.20
C ASP A 118 0.74 12.99 3.24
N PHE A 119 0.20 12.12 4.10
CA PHE A 119 0.93 11.42 5.15
C PHE A 119 0.47 9.98 5.30
N VAL A 120 1.43 9.07 5.53
CA VAL A 120 1.18 7.68 5.90
C VAL A 120 1.83 7.42 7.25
N ILE A 121 1.06 6.95 8.22
CA ILE A 121 1.54 6.67 9.57
C ILE A 121 2.05 5.23 9.61
N PRO A 122 3.33 4.96 9.92
CA PRO A 122 3.84 3.59 9.98
C PRO A 122 3.21 2.81 11.15
N PHE A 123 3.10 1.49 10.98
CA PHE A 123 2.65 0.61 12.06
C PHE A 123 3.67 0.61 13.21
N LYS A 124 3.20 0.95 14.40
CA LYS A 124 3.99 0.91 15.63
C LYS A 124 4.08 -0.50 16.23
N MET A 125 3.09 -1.35 15.97
CA MET A 125 3.00 -2.69 16.53
C MET A 125 3.27 -3.74 15.44
N ASP A 126 4.06 -4.73 15.78
CA ASP A 126 4.29 -5.92 14.98
C ASP A 126 3.08 -6.87 15.04
N LYS A 127 3.05 -7.83 14.11
CA LYS A 127 1.96 -8.80 14.00
C LYS A 127 1.85 -9.68 15.25
N GLU A 128 2.95 -10.04 15.90
CA GLU A 128 2.94 -10.91 17.07
C GLU A 128 2.43 -10.16 18.31
N ALA A 129 2.85 -8.91 18.53
CA ALA A 129 2.25 -8.07 19.58
C ALA A 129 0.76 -7.83 19.35
N ALA A 130 0.33 -7.64 18.10
CA ALA A 130 -1.08 -7.51 17.77
C ALA A 130 -1.88 -8.79 18.11
N LYS A 131 -1.34 -9.98 17.78
CA LYS A 131 -1.94 -11.27 18.18
C LYS A 131 -2.01 -11.43 19.70
N ALA A 132 -0.95 -11.06 20.42
CA ALA A 132 -0.92 -11.14 21.87
C ALA A 132 -1.96 -10.21 22.52
N ALA A 133 -2.08 -8.97 22.02
CA ALA A 133 -3.09 -8.02 22.45
C ALA A 133 -4.51 -8.52 22.17
N LEU A 134 -4.74 -9.13 21.00
CA LEU A 134 -6.04 -9.73 20.63
C LEU A 134 -6.40 -10.92 21.55
N LYS A 135 -5.45 -11.84 21.80
CA LYS A 135 -5.63 -12.96 22.74
C LYS A 135 -5.96 -12.46 24.16
N LYS A 136 -5.33 -11.37 24.59
CA LYS A 136 -5.66 -10.71 25.88
C LYS A 136 -7.06 -10.12 25.86
N HIS A 137 -7.48 -9.50 24.75
CA HIS A 137 -8.81 -8.92 24.60
C HIS A 137 -9.94 -9.97 24.62
N TYR A 138 -9.68 -11.18 24.12
CA TYR A 138 -10.64 -12.29 24.11
C TYR A 138 -10.85 -12.94 25.48
N LYS A 139 -9.92 -12.79 26.44
CA LYS A 139 -10.10 -13.33 27.79
C LYS A 139 -11.31 -12.69 28.49
N GLY A 140 -12.20 -13.53 29.02
CA GLY A 140 -13.32 -13.11 29.87
C GLY A 140 -14.64 -12.81 29.15
N LYS A 141 -14.70 -12.89 27.81
CA LYS A 141 -15.93 -12.65 27.05
C LYS A 141 -16.75 -13.94 26.91
N LYS A 142 -17.85 -14.03 27.65
CA LYS A 142 -18.78 -15.19 27.65
C LYS A 142 -19.54 -15.40 26.33
N LEU A 143 -19.71 -14.35 25.52
CA LEU A 143 -20.47 -14.38 24.27
C LEU A 143 -19.60 -14.62 23.03
N LEU A 144 -18.28 -14.79 23.18
CA LEU A 144 -17.38 -15.00 22.04
C LEU A 144 -17.46 -16.46 21.56
N PRO A 145 -17.82 -16.72 20.29
CA PRO A 145 -17.78 -18.08 19.75
C PRO A 145 -16.35 -18.63 19.79
N LYS A 146 -16.21 -19.92 20.12
CA LYS A 146 -14.90 -20.56 20.29
C LYS A 146 -14.02 -20.53 19.02
N SER A 147 -14.62 -20.37 17.84
CA SER A 147 -13.92 -20.21 16.57
C SER A 147 -13.04 -18.96 16.54
N PHE A 148 -13.48 -17.84 17.13
CA PHE A 148 -12.69 -16.59 17.16
C PHE A 148 -11.49 -16.67 18.10
N SER A 149 -11.55 -17.54 19.10
CA SER A 149 -10.41 -17.84 19.98
C SER A 149 -9.47 -18.91 19.41
N ALA A 150 -9.82 -19.56 18.30
CA ALA A 150 -9.00 -20.57 17.67
C ALA A 150 -7.79 -19.94 16.96
N GLU A 151 -6.64 -20.60 17.06
CA GLU A 151 -5.36 -20.05 16.64
C GLU A 151 -5.23 -19.85 15.12
N ASN A 152 -5.96 -20.63 14.32
CA ASN A 152 -5.93 -20.55 12.86
C ASN A 152 -6.41 -19.19 12.35
N GLU A 153 -7.51 -18.63 12.86
CA GLU A 153 -8.05 -17.34 12.37
C GLU A 153 -7.21 -16.14 12.84
N ILE A 154 -6.60 -16.25 14.04
CA ILE A 154 -5.74 -15.20 14.61
C ILE A 154 -4.45 -15.03 13.78
N SER A 155 -4.03 -16.06 13.03
CA SER A 155 -2.87 -16.00 12.15
C SER A 155 -3.10 -15.12 10.90
N GLU A 156 -4.36 -14.94 10.49
CA GLU A 156 -4.76 -14.14 9.32
C GLU A 156 -4.95 -12.66 9.63
N LEU A 157 -4.50 -12.17 10.78
CA LEU A 157 -4.56 -10.73 11.10
C LEU A 157 -3.83 -9.92 10.01
N ARG A 158 -4.55 -8.98 9.38
CA ARG A 158 -4.03 -8.06 8.35
C ARG A 158 -4.01 -6.63 8.87
N GLY A 159 -2.94 -5.90 8.60
CA GLY A 159 -2.89 -4.45 8.78
C GLY A 159 -3.63 -3.78 7.63
N ILE A 160 -4.53 -2.85 7.94
CA ILE A 160 -5.28 -2.07 6.94
C ILE A 160 -5.01 -0.59 7.22
N TYR A 161 -4.67 0.18 6.20
CA TYR A 161 -4.64 1.63 6.27
C TYR A 161 -6.01 2.19 5.95
N VAL A 162 -6.56 2.99 6.86
CA VAL A 162 -7.84 3.67 6.67
C VAL A 162 -7.55 5.12 6.26
N PRO A 163 -8.02 5.57 5.09
CA PRO A 163 -7.80 6.94 4.65
C PRO A 163 -8.69 7.89 5.47
N PHE A 164 -8.06 8.91 6.07
CA PHE A 164 -8.76 9.99 6.76
C PHE A 164 -8.45 11.32 6.08
N TRP A 165 -9.49 12.12 5.88
CA TRP A 165 -9.34 13.49 5.41
C TRP A 165 -9.18 14.38 6.63
N LEU A 166 -8.01 15.02 6.75
CA LEU A 166 -7.76 16.02 7.77
C LEU A 166 -8.09 17.38 7.16
N PHE A 167 -9.03 18.09 7.79
CA PHE A 167 -9.35 19.46 7.43
C PHE A 167 -8.92 20.34 8.59
N ASP A 168 -8.03 21.29 8.34
CA ASP A 168 -7.73 22.37 9.25
C ASP A 168 -8.46 23.65 8.82
N GLY A 169 -9.00 24.37 9.79
CA GLY A 169 -9.66 25.64 9.58
C GLY A 169 -9.17 26.62 10.62
N ARG A 170 -8.48 27.67 10.19
CA ARG A 170 -8.09 28.76 11.07
C ARG A 170 -9.03 29.94 10.81
N SER A 171 -9.75 30.36 11.84
CA SER A 171 -10.63 31.52 11.77
C SER A 171 -10.23 32.52 12.85
N ASP A 172 -9.94 33.74 12.43
CA ASP A 172 -9.73 34.88 13.31
C ASP A 172 -10.89 35.85 13.06
N ALA A 173 -11.57 36.26 14.13
CA ALA A 173 -12.69 37.20 14.04
C ALA A 173 -12.55 38.29 15.11
N ASP A 174 -12.55 39.54 14.67
CA ASP A 174 -12.77 40.70 15.51
C ASP A 174 -14.17 41.24 15.20
N ILE A 175 -15.02 41.34 16.22
CA ILE A 175 -16.42 41.69 16.07
C ILE A 175 -16.76 42.84 17.01
N GLN A 176 -17.13 43.99 16.43
CA GLN A 176 -17.75 45.10 17.13
C GLN A 176 -19.20 45.26 16.67
N TYR A 177 -20.14 45.30 17.63
CA TYR A 177 -21.55 45.53 17.34
C TYR A 177 -22.19 46.43 18.39
N ARG A 178 -23.20 47.19 17.97
CA ARG A 178 -24.14 47.89 18.84
C ARG A 178 -25.40 47.03 18.94
N ALA A 179 -25.64 46.44 20.09
CA ALA A 179 -26.87 45.70 20.39
C ALA A 179 -27.76 46.49 21.35
N THR A 180 -29.06 46.31 21.21
CA THR A 180 -30.07 46.81 22.16
C THR A 180 -30.41 45.66 23.10
N LYS A 181 -30.45 45.92 24.41
CA LYS A 181 -30.79 44.90 25.40
C LYS A 181 -32.31 44.68 25.38
N GLU A 182 -32.75 43.49 24.98
CA GLU A 182 -34.13 43.05 25.11
C GLU A 182 -34.19 41.91 26.13
N ASP A 183 -34.96 42.11 27.20
CA ASP A 183 -35.23 41.08 28.20
C ASP A 183 -36.63 40.50 27.91
N THR A 184 -36.69 39.29 27.36
CA THR A 184 -37.95 38.58 27.07
C THR A 184 -38.21 37.55 28.17
N TYR A 185 -39.23 37.78 28.98
CA TYR A 185 -39.71 36.80 29.95
C TYR A 185 -40.77 35.91 29.28
N THR A 186 -40.53 34.59 29.29
CA THR A 186 -41.52 33.57 28.90
C THR A 186 -41.81 32.70 30.10
#